data_AF-A0A151E2S1-F1
#
_entry.id   AF-A0A151E2S1-F1
#
_cell.length_a   1.000
_cell.length_b   1.000
_cell.length_c   1.000
_cell.angle_alpha   90.00
_cell.angle_beta   90.00
_cell.angle_gamma   90.00
#
_symmetry.space_group_name_H-M   'P 1'
#
loop_
_entity.id
_entity.type
_entity.pdbx_description
1 polymer ?
#
loop_
_entity_poly.entity_id
_entity_poly.type
_entity_poly.pdbx_seq_one_letter_code
_entity_poly.pdbx_strand_id
1 'polypeptide(L)' 'MRAENSKKKIIDPDWINEIAEALLDININELSEKQKRMLRDLYLENLKNGLKPKESINNALQIVRCFKT' A
#
# COMPACT_ATOMS: atom_id res chain seq x y z
N MET A 1 -8.39 15.01 -41.35
CA MET A 1 -8.18 15.44 -39.95
C MET A 1 -7.84 14.19 -39.14
N ARG A 2 -6.60 14.05 -38.64
CA ARG A 2 -6.16 12.87 -37.87
C ARG A 2 -6.33 13.17 -36.37
N ALA A 3 -7.05 12.30 -35.67
CA ALA A 3 -7.18 12.35 -34.21
C ALA A 3 -5.83 12.03 -33.57
N GLU A 4 -5.20 13.03 -32.94
CA GLU A 4 -4.04 12.84 -32.07
C GLU A 4 -4.53 12.21 -30.76
N ASN A 5 -4.46 10.88 -30.70
CA ASN A 5 -4.67 10.11 -29.48
C ASN A 5 -3.46 10.32 -28.56
N SER A 6 -3.40 11.49 -27.93
CA SER A 6 -2.47 11.77 -26.83
C SER A 6 -2.88 10.90 -25.65
N LYS A 7 -2.32 9.69 -25.57
CA LYS A 7 -2.35 8.86 -24.37
C LYS A 7 -1.78 9.70 -23.23
N LYS A 8 -2.64 10.25 -22.37
CA LYS A 8 -2.24 10.90 -21.13
C LYS A 8 -1.35 9.91 -20.38
N LYS A 9 -0.08 10.26 -20.15
CA LYS A 9 0.76 9.56 -19.17
C LYS A 9 -0.01 9.67 -17.85
N ILE A 10 -0.56 8.56 -17.38
CA ILE A 10 -1.06 8.46 -16.03
C ILE A 10 0.19 8.55 -15.16
N ILE A 11 0.37 9.70 -14.51
CA ILE A 11 1.41 9.85 -13.50
C ILE A 11 0.83 9.20 -12.27
N ASP A 12 1.36 8.04 -11.91
CA ASP A 12 1.02 7.41 -10.63
C ASP A 12 1.40 8.39 -9.51
N PRO A 13 0.48 8.68 -8.58
CA PRO A 13 0.80 9.50 -7.43
C PRO A 13 1.98 8.94 -6.62
N ASP A 14 2.85 9.81 -6.12
CA ASP A 14 4.06 9.41 -5.37
C ASP A 14 3.76 8.45 -4.20
N TRP A 15 2.59 8.60 -3.56
CA TRP A 15 2.16 7.75 -2.46
C TRP A 15 1.98 6.27 -2.88
N ILE A 16 1.71 5.98 -4.15
CA ILE A 16 1.62 4.60 -4.66
C ILE A 16 3.00 3.94 -4.62
N ASN A 17 4.05 4.66 -5.03
CA ASN A 17 5.42 4.16 -4.96
C ASN A 17 5.83 3.91 -3.50
N GLU A 18 5.48 4.82 -2.59
CA GLU A 18 5.80 4.65 -1.15
C GLU A 18 5.12 3.42 -0.54
N ILE A 19 3.88 3.11 -0.94
CA ILE A 19 3.21 1.87 -0.51
C ILE A 19 3.87 0.66 -1.14
N ALA A 20 4.20 0.71 -2.44
CA ALA A 20 4.82 -0.41 -3.14
C ALA A 20 6.18 -0.78 -2.55
N GLU A 21 7.03 0.21 -2.22
CA GLU A 21 8.30 0.00 -1.52
C GLU A 21 8.09 -0.69 -0.17
N ALA A 22 7.17 -0.18 0.67
CA ALA A 22 6.87 -0.77 1.97
C ALA A 22 6.31 -2.20 1.87
N LEU A 23 5.56 -2.50 0.79
CA LEU A 23 5.04 -3.83 0.50
C LEU A 23 6.06 -4.77 -0.14
N LEU A 24 7.18 -4.28 -0.69
CA LEU A 24 8.29 -5.12 -1.14
C LEU A 24 9.17 -5.57 0.03
N ASP A 25 9.29 -4.73 1.06
CA ASP A 25 10.01 -5.04 2.31
C ASP A 25 9.40 -6.25 3.04
N ILE A 26 8.11 -6.51 2.84
CA ILE A 26 7.47 -7.74 3.26
C ILE A 26 7.21 -8.62 2.04
N ASN A 27 7.54 -9.90 2.08
CA ASN A 27 7.04 -10.80 1.03
C ASN A 27 5.53 -11.01 1.26
N ILE A 28 4.69 -10.08 0.79
CA ILE A 28 3.23 -10.06 1.03
C ILE A 28 2.55 -11.35 0.58
N ASN A 29 3.16 -12.08 -0.36
CA ASN A 29 2.70 -13.38 -0.84
C ASN A 29 2.84 -14.50 0.21
N GLU A 30 3.70 -14.34 1.21
CA GLU A 30 3.83 -15.26 2.36
C GLU A 30 2.73 -15.06 3.40
N LEU A 31 1.96 -13.97 3.30
CA LEU A 31 0.87 -13.71 4.24
C LEU A 31 -0.35 -14.55 3.90
N SER A 32 -0.96 -15.12 4.93
CA SER A 32 -2.30 -15.68 4.84
C SER A 32 -3.33 -14.61 4.45
N GLU A 33 -4.44 -15.04 3.83
CA GLU A 33 -5.56 -14.13 3.51
C GLU A 33 -6.14 -13.42 4.74
N LYS A 34 -6.02 -14.03 5.93
CA LYS A 34 -6.39 -13.38 7.19
C LYS A 34 -5.44 -12.22 7.51
N GLN A 35 -4.12 -12.42 7.39
CA GLN A 35 -3.13 -11.38 7.64
C GLN A 35 -3.21 -10.23 6.62
N LYS A 36 -3.47 -10.55 5.34
CA LYS A 36 -3.70 -9.53 4.30
C LYS A 36 -4.92 -8.66 4.62
N ARG A 37 -6.02 -9.27 5.09
CA ARG A 37 -7.20 -8.52 5.55
C ARG A 37 -6.88 -7.62 6.75
N MET A 38 -6.21 -8.16 7.77
CA MET A 38 -5.81 -7.36 8.94
C MET A 38 -4.91 -6.17 8.55
N LEU A 39 -3.94 -6.38 7.66
CA LEU A 39 -3.08 -5.31 7.16
C LEU A 39 -3.88 -4.23 6.42
N ARG A 40 -4.80 -4.64 5.54
CA ARG A 40 -5.68 -3.71 4.81
C ARG A 40 -6.57 -2.91 5.77
N ASP A 41 -7.21 -3.57 6.72
CA ASP A 41 -8.15 -2.93 7.62
C ASP A 41 -7.45 -1.88 8.49
N LEU A 42 -6.27 -2.20 9.03
CA LEU A 42 -5.46 -1.26 9.80
C LEU A 42 -4.94 -0.10 8.94
N TYR A 43 -4.49 -0.37 7.71
CA TYR A 43 -4.09 0.68 6.78
C TYR A 43 -5.23 1.69 6.53
N LEU A 44 -6.44 1.19 6.29
CA LEU A 44 -7.61 2.04 6.05
C LEU A 44 -8.05 2.80 7.31
N GLU A 45 -7.93 2.19 8.49
CA GLU A 45 -8.17 2.86 9.76
C GLU A 45 -7.19 4.02 9.99
N ASN A 46 -5.89 3.78 9.76
CA ASN A 46 -4.85 4.80 9.87
C ASN A 46 -5.11 5.99 8.93
N LEU A 47 -5.52 5.73 7.68
CA LEU A 47 -5.93 6.78 6.75
C LEU A 47 -7.14 7.59 7.26
N LYS A 48 -8.16 6.92 7.81
CA LYS A 48 -9.33 7.59 8.40
C LYS A 48 -8.95 8.48 9.59
N ASN A 49 -7.93 8.07 10.35
CA ASN A 49 -7.37 8.82 11.47
C ASN A 49 -6.43 9.96 11.04
N GLY A 50 -6.25 10.18 9.73
CA GLY A 50 -5.47 11.29 9.18
C GLY A 50 -3.99 11.01 8.97
N LEU A 51 -3.52 9.76 9.11
CA LEU A 51 -2.15 9.40 8.80
C LEU A 51 -1.91 9.46 7.28
N LYS A 52 -0.70 9.84 6.88
CA LYS A 52 -0.30 9.81 5.47
C LYS A 52 -0.15 8.35 4.99
N PRO A 53 -0.34 8.07 3.69
CA PRO A 53 -0.25 6.70 3.15
C PRO A 53 1.01 5.92 3.59
N LYS A 54 2.20 6.54 3.53
CA LYS A 54 3.46 5.94 3.98
C LYS A 54 3.49 5.60 5.48
N GLU A 55 2.94 6.47 6.31
CA GLU A 55 2.88 6.25 7.76
C GLU A 55 1.86 5.14 8.08
N SER A 56 0.70 5.18 7.42
CA SER A 56 -0.35 4.19 7.53
C SER A 56 0.12 2.78 7.17
N ILE A 57 0.87 2.62 6.07
CA ILE A 57 1.37 1.31 5.65
C ILE A 57 2.49 0.82 6.56
N ASN A 58 3.44 1.67 6.94
CA ASN A 58 4.51 1.30 7.88
C ASN A 58 3.96 0.86 9.25
N ASN A 59 2.93 1.54 9.74
CA ASN A 59 2.24 1.16 10.95
C ASN A 59 1.51 -0.18 10.78
N ALA A 60 0.75 -0.35 9.69
CA ALA A 60 0.06 -1.60 9.39
C ALA A 60 1.00 -2.81 9.27
N LEU A 61 2.20 -2.60 8.73
CA LEU A 61 3.24 -3.62 8.59
C LEU A 61 3.82 -4.10 9.92
N GLN A 62 3.73 -3.31 11.00
CA GLN A 62 4.18 -3.77 12.32
C GLN A 62 3.40 -5.00 12.79
N ILE A 63 2.10 -5.07 12.50
CA ILE A 63 1.28 -6.26 12.80
C ILE A 63 1.84 -7.50 12.10
N VAL A 64 2.27 -7.37 10.84
CA VAL A 64 2.86 -8.49 10.08
C VAL A 64 4.16 -8.95 10.71
N ARG A 65 5.00 -8.01 11.18
CA ARG A 65 6.25 -8.32 11.88
C ARG A 65 6.01 -9.09 13.18
N CYS A 66 4.92 -8.82 13.90
CA CYS A 66 4.56 -9.58 15.10
C CYS A 66 4.22 -11.06 14.85
N PHE A 67 3.91 -11.45 13.61
CA PHE A 67 3.61 -12.85 13.26
C PHE A 67 4.82 -13.65 12.78
N LYS A 68 5.96 -13.02 12.48
CA LYS A 68 7.22 -13.73 12.20
C LYS A 68 7.90 -14.03 13.54
N THR A 69 7.59 -15.17 14.13
CA THR A 69 8.30 -15.76 15.29
C THR A 69 9.21 -16.87 14.83
#